data_AF-A0A3S0UDF4-F1
#
_entry.id   AF-A0A3S0UDF4-F1
#
_cell.length_a   1.000
_cell.length_b   1.000
_cell.length_c   1.000
_cell.angle_alpha   90.00
_cell.angle_beta   90.00
_cell.angle_gamma   90.00
#
_symmetry.space_group_name_H-M   'P 1'
#
loop_
_entity.id
_entity.type
_entity.pdbx_description
1 polymer ?
#
loop_
_entity_poly.entity_id
_entity_poly.type
_entity_poly.pdbx_seq_one_letter_code
_entity_poly.pdbx_strand_id
1 'polypeptide(L)'
;MSRTAAAHTVALRDQLATALRESDVPLMTPQLAELSGLPWVEYSCLGLCATVHAYAERTGHNIVDCRGDGPHRLTAPPTATAVYPHLRALEKDGVIARVRYPNRESIRQATLNGTLHQHLIEHGGSRCVHWQYIRTASDDAFAALAAALEDQ
;
A
#
# COMPACT_ATOMS: atom_id res chain seq x y z
N MET A 1 -19.20 -2.05 19.06
CA MET A 1 -18.69 -1.27 17.91
C MET A 1 -19.85 -0.48 17.31
N SER A 2 -19.64 0.81 17.03
CA SER A 2 -20.67 1.62 16.34
C SER A 2 -20.84 1.14 14.88
N ARG A 3 -22.05 1.23 14.34
CA ARG A 3 -22.38 0.85 12.95
C ARG A 3 -21.49 1.58 11.93
N THR A 4 -21.10 2.81 12.22
CA THR A 4 -20.17 3.62 11.41
C THR A 4 -18.76 3.03 11.36
N ALA A 5 -18.24 2.53 12.49
CA ALA A 5 -16.90 1.93 12.54
C ALA A 5 -16.81 0.61 11.73
N ALA A 6 -17.89 -0.17 11.74
CA ALA A 6 -17.99 -1.37 10.91
C ALA A 6 -18.02 -1.03 9.41
N ALA A 7 -18.82 -0.03 9.01
CA ALA A 7 -18.90 0.43 7.62
C ALA A 7 -17.54 0.94 7.10
N HIS A 8 -16.82 1.73 7.91
CA HIS A 8 -15.47 2.22 7.55
C HIS A 8 -14.47 1.06 7.39
N THR A 9 -14.56 0.03 8.24
CA THR A 9 -13.68 -1.14 8.16
C THR A 9 -13.91 -1.94 6.87
N VAL A 10 -15.17 -2.08 6.46
CA VAL A 10 -15.54 -2.74 5.19
C VAL A 10 -15.04 -1.92 4.01
N ALA A 11 -15.33 -0.63 3.98
CA ALA A 11 -14.90 0.27 2.90
C ALA A 11 -13.37 0.26 2.71
N LEU A 12 -12.61 0.29 3.81
CA LEU A 12 -11.14 0.20 3.77
C LEU A 12 -10.67 -1.14 3.17
N ARG A 13 -11.30 -2.25 3.56
CA ARG A 13 -10.95 -3.58 3.02
C ARG A 13 -11.26 -3.69 1.54
N ASP A 14 -12.39 -3.14 1.11
CA ASP A 14 -12.77 -3.10 -0.31
C ASP A 14 -11.77 -2.26 -1.11
N GLN A 15 -11.36 -1.09 -0.61
CA GLN A 15 -10.34 -0.26 -1.26
C GLN A 15 -9.01 -0.99 -1.40
N LEU A 16 -8.54 -1.67 -0.34
CA LEU A 16 -7.31 -2.47 -0.38
C LEU A 16 -7.39 -3.62 -1.37
N ALA A 17 -8.54 -4.32 -1.43
CA ALA A 17 -8.75 -5.42 -2.37
C ALA A 17 -8.82 -4.93 -3.81
N THR A 18 -9.47 -3.79 -4.07
CA THR A 18 -9.53 -3.16 -5.38
C THR A 18 -8.15 -2.73 -5.86
N ALA A 19 -7.35 -2.07 -5.01
CA ALA A 19 -5.97 -1.70 -5.35
C ALA A 19 -5.11 -2.92 -5.75
N LEU A 20 -5.31 -4.07 -5.09
CA LEU A 20 -4.62 -5.32 -5.44
C LEU A 20 -5.17 -5.99 -6.70
N ARG A 21 -6.46 -5.84 -7.00
CA ARG A 21 -7.10 -6.40 -8.19
C ARG A 21 -6.65 -5.67 -9.46
N GLU A 22 -6.53 -4.36 -9.37
CA GLU A 22 -6.12 -3.47 -10.47
C GLU A 22 -4.61 -3.47 -10.71
N SER A 23 -3.82 -3.96 -9.75
CA SER A 23 -2.36 -4.03 -9.90
C SER A 23 -1.93 -5.30 -10.64
N ASP A 24 -1.13 -5.12 -11.69
CA ASP A 24 -0.51 -6.23 -12.44
C ASP A 24 0.63 -6.92 -11.68
N VAL A 25 1.15 -6.27 -10.63
CA VAL A 25 2.24 -6.78 -9.80
C VAL A 25 1.84 -6.85 -8.33
N PRO A 26 2.37 -7.81 -7.56
CA PRO A 26 2.13 -7.84 -6.12
C PRO A 26 2.59 -6.54 -5.44
N LEU A 27 1.74 -5.99 -4.57
CA LEU A 27 2.01 -4.74 -3.85
C LEU A 27 2.54 -4.99 -2.44
N MET A 28 3.45 -4.13 -1.99
CA MET A 28 3.95 -4.15 -0.62
C MET A 28 2.97 -3.49 0.34
N THR A 29 3.03 -3.89 1.62
CA THR A 29 2.18 -3.31 2.68
C THR A 29 2.27 -1.76 2.76
N PRO A 30 3.45 -1.11 2.65
CA PRO A 30 3.54 0.35 2.63
C PRO A 30 2.84 0.99 1.42
N GLN A 31 2.98 0.40 0.23
CA GLN A 31 2.31 0.88 -0.98
C GLN A 31 0.78 0.80 -0.82
N LEU A 32 0.29 -0.28 -0.22
CA LEU A 32 -1.13 -0.42 0.09
C LEU A 32 -1.61 0.58 1.14
N ALA A 33 -0.75 0.98 2.08
CA ALA A 33 -1.09 2.04 3.03
C ALA A 33 -1.28 3.38 2.30
N GLU A 34 -0.42 3.72 1.36
CA GLU A 34 -0.54 4.92 0.53
C GLU A 34 -1.81 4.90 -0.33
N LEU A 35 -2.15 3.75 -0.92
CA LEU A 35 -3.35 3.57 -1.75
C LEU A 35 -4.65 3.41 -0.96
N SER A 36 -4.58 3.21 0.36
CA SER A 36 -5.75 2.90 1.18
C SER A 36 -6.76 4.04 1.33
N GLY A 37 -6.40 5.26 0.93
CA GLY A 37 -7.25 6.44 1.13
C GLY A 37 -7.48 6.80 2.60
N LEU A 38 -6.75 6.18 3.54
CA LEU A 38 -6.78 6.55 4.94
C LEU A 38 -6.33 8.01 5.13
N PRO A 39 -6.95 8.76 6.06
CA PRO A 39 -6.55 10.13 6.30
C PRO A 39 -5.14 10.18 6.87
N TRP A 40 -4.42 11.22 6.51
CA TRP A 40 -3.17 11.57 7.18
C TRP A 40 -3.46 11.91 8.64
N VAL A 41 -2.58 11.48 9.54
CA VAL A 41 -2.77 11.65 10.99
C VAL A 41 -1.93 12.81 11.47
N GLU A 42 -2.58 13.82 12.06
CA GLU A 42 -1.88 14.93 12.70
C GLU A 42 -1.43 14.54 14.11
N TYR A 43 -0.19 14.89 14.46
CA TYR A 43 0.35 14.72 15.81
C TYR A 43 1.38 15.81 16.13
N SER A 44 1.75 15.92 17.40
CA SER A 44 2.77 16.86 17.87
C SER A 44 3.97 16.13 18.45
N CYS A 45 5.17 16.66 18.21
CA CYS A 45 6.40 16.18 18.83
C CYS A 45 7.25 17.34 19.34
N LEU A 46 8.19 17.05 20.22
CA LEU A 46 9.17 18.00 20.77
C LEU A 46 10.54 17.64 20.21
N GLY A 47 11.30 18.63 19.74
CA GLY A 47 12.65 18.41 19.24
C GLY A 47 13.28 19.65 18.64
N LEU A 48 14.58 19.56 18.38
CA LEU A 48 15.31 20.59 17.63
C LEU A 48 14.77 20.66 16.20
N CYS A 49 14.62 21.89 15.67
CA CYS A 49 14.01 22.10 14.37
C CYS A 49 14.73 21.32 13.25
N ALA A 50 16.06 21.36 13.22
CA ALA A 50 16.87 20.62 12.24
C ALA A 50 16.61 19.10 12.29
N THR A 51 16.44 18.53 13.48
CA THR A 51 16.18 17.10 13.65
C THR A 51 14.79 16.72 13.18
N VAL A 52 13.78 17.54 13.49
CA VAL A 52 12.38 17.29 13.10
C VAL A 52 12.23 17.41 11.57
N HIS A 53 12.84 18.41 10.95
CA HIS A 53 12.84 18.58 9.50
C HIS A 53 13.51 17.41 8.77
N ALA A 54 14.71 17.01 9.21
CA ALA A 54 15.39 15.84 8.62
C ALA A 54 14.61 14.54 8.81
N TYR A 55 13.92 14.37 9.95
CA TYR A 55 13.03 13.25 10.17
C TYR A 55 11.85 13.27 9.20
N ALA A 56 11.16 14.42 9.07
CA ALA A 56 9.98 14.56 8.26
C ALA A 56 10.27 14.26 6.78
N GLU A 57 11.36 14.84 6.25
CA GLU A 57 11.84 14.58 4.90
C GLU A 57 12.12 13.09 4.67
N ARG A 58 12.88 12.44 5.57
CA ARG A 58 13.25 11.02 5.44
C ARG A 58 12.05 10.07 5.52
N THR A 59 10.98 10.48 6.18
CA THR A 59 9.81 9.63 6.47
C THR A 59 8.56 10.05 5.70
N GLY A 60 8.68 11.04 4.79
CA GLY A 60 7.55 11.56 4.02
C GLY A 60 6.46 12.25 4.86
N HIS A 61 6.79 12.70 6.07
CA HIS A 61 5.85 13.47 6.90
C HIS A 61 5.88 14.94 6.47
N ASN A 62 4.75 15.63 6.66
CA ASN A 62 4.68 17.07 6.42
C ASN A 62 4.70 17.83 7.75
N ILE A 63 5.43 18.95 7.78
CA ILE A 63 5.43 19.86 8.92
C ILE A 63 4.31 20.88 8.72
N VAL A 64 3.34 20.88 9.62
CA VAL A 64 2.17 21.78 9.61
C VAL A 64 2.45 23.06 10.38
N ASP A 65 3.19 22.97 11.49
CA ASP A 65 3.54 24.10 12.35
C ASP A 65 4.93 23.86 12.97
N CYS A 66 5.79 24.88 12.92
CA CYS A 66 7.15 24.85 13.46
C CYS A 66 7.38 26.11 14.31
N ARG A 67 7.65 25.92 15.61
CA ARG A 67 7.84 27.00 16.59
C ARG A 67 9.25 27.05 17.15
N GLY A 68 10.26 26.89 16.29
CA GLY A 68 11.67 26.83 16.69
C GLY A 68 12.02 25.51 17.39
N ASP A 69 12.96 25.51 18.34
CA ASP A 69 13.40 24.31 19.08
C ASP A 69 12.39 23.78 20.12
N GLY A 70 11.10 24.00 19.87
CA GLY A 70 9.98 23.65 20.73
C GLY A 70 9.01 22.64 20.07
N PRO A 71 7.69 22.76 20.32
CA PRO A 71 6.71 21.85 19.76
C PRO A 71 6.57 22.04 18.25
N HIS A 72 6.59 20.92 17.54
CA HIS A 72 6.32 20.81 16.12
C HIS A 72 5.03 20.03 15.92
N ARG A 73 4.29 20.40 14.87
CA ARG A 73 3.08 19.69 14.46
C ARG A 73 3.30 19.11 13.08
N LEU A 74 3.04 17.81 12.95
CA LEU A 74 3.27 17.07 11.72
C LEU A 74 2.03 16.32 11.30
N THR A 75 1.91 16.05 10.00
CA THR A 75 1.00 15.03 9.48
C THR A 75 1.80 13.84 8.99
N ALA A 76 1.42 12.65 9.47
CA ALA A 76 1.98 11.37 9.06
C ALA A 76 1.12 10.77 7.94
N PRO A 77 1.73 10.19 6.89
CA PRO A 77 1.00 9.36 5.94
C PRO A 77 0.46 8.11 6.64
N PRO A 78 -0.58 7.47 6.07
CA PRO A 78 -1.03 6.16 6.52
C PRO A 78 0.12 5.17 6.57
N THR A 79 0.20 4.41 7.66
CA THR A 79 1.33 3.51 7.90
C THR A 79 0.95 2.07 7.61
N ALA A 80 1.97 1.26 7.28
CA ALA A 80 1.80 -0.18 7.10
C ALA A 80 1.12 -0.86 8.31
N THR A 81 1.38 -0.38 9.52
CA THR A 81 0.76 -0.90 10.75
C THR A 81 -0.75 -0.66 10.82
N ALA A 82 -1.25 0.41 10.19
CA ALA A 82 -2.68 0.69 10.14
C ALA A 82 -3.43 -0.27 9.21
N VAL A 83 -2.85 -0.63 8.06
CA VAL A 83 -3.49 -1.50 7.06
C VAL A 83 -3.22 -2.98 7.28
N TYR A 84 -2.11 -3.35 7.92
CA TYR A 84 -1.71 -4.76 8.08
C TYR A 84 -2.78 -5.66 8.70
N PRO A 85 -3.52 -5.27 9.77
CA PRO A 85 -4.60 -6.09 10.31
C PRO A 85 -5.74 -6.34 9.31
N HIS A 86 -6.02 -5.38 8.44
CA HIS A 86 -7.05 -5.51 7.40
C HIS A 86 -6.61 -6.47 6.30
N LEU A 87 -5.34 -6.41 5.90
CA LEU A 87 -4.76 -7.36 4.93
C LEU A 87 -4.75 -8.79 5.48
N ARG A 88 -4.43 -8.97 6.77
CA ARG A 88 -4.53 -10.31 7.41
C ARG A 88 -5.95 -10.84 7.47
N ALA A 89 -6.95 -9.97 7.64
CA ALA A 89 -8.35 -10.39 7.58
C ALA A 89 -8.73 -10.82 6.17
N LEU A 90 -8.40 -10.02 5.15
CA LEU A 90 -8.64 -10.37 3.74
C LEU A 90 -7.93 -11.66 3.30
N GLU A 91 -6.72 -11.91 3.82
CA GLU A 91 -5.99 -13.16 3.62
C GLU A 91 -6.74 -14.36 4.21
N LYS A 92 -7.23 -14.21 5.45
CA LYS A 92 -8.00 -15.25 6.12
C LYS A 92 -9.31 -15.54 5.39
N ASP A 93 -9.92 -14.52 4.80
CA ASP A 93 -11.15 -14.62 4.03
C ASP A 93 -10.89 -15.15 2.59
N GLY A 94 -9.63 -15.38 2.21
CA GLY A 94 -9.25 -15.95 0.91
C GLY A 94 -9.38 -14.99 -0.27
N VAL A 95 -9.45 -13.68 -0.01
CA VAL A 95 -9.54 -12.65 -1.07
C VAL A 95 -8.16 -12.33 -1.64
N ILE A 96 -7.14 -12.35 -0.78
CA ILE A 96 -5.75 -12.00 -1.14
C ILE A 96 -4.79 -13.04 -0.57
N ALA A 97 -3.58 -13.11 -1.13
CA ALA A 97 -2.52 -13.98 -0.64
C ALA A 97 -1.20 -13.23 -0.48
N ARG A 98 -0.38 -13.70 0.47
CA ARG A 98 1.04 -13.30 0.52
C ARG A 98 1.82 -14.08 -0.51
N VAL A 99 2.66 -13.38 -1.26
CA VAL A 99 3.48 -13.97 -2.31
C VAL A 99 4.94 -13.60 -2.12
N ARG A 100 5.83 -14.48 -2.59
CA ARG A 100 7.25 -14.17 -2.68
C ARG A 100 7.49 -13.37 -3.94
N TYR A 101 7.86 -12.11 -3.79
CA TYR A 101 8.19 -11.22 -4.89
C TYR A 101 9.47 -10.45 -4.55
N PRO A 102 10.37 -10.19 -5.52
CA PRO A 102 10.36 -10.64 -6.91
C PRO A 102 10.44 -12.17 -7.01
N ASN A 103 9.68 -12.75 -7.93
CA ASN A 103 9.76 -14.18 -8.25
C ASN A 103 10.59 -14.40 -9.53
N ARG A 104 10.88 -15.67 -9.85
CA ARG A 104 11.70 -16.05 -11.01
C ARG A 104 11.19 -15.43 -12.31
N GLU A 105 9.88 -15.41 -12.52
CA GLU A 105 9.30 -14.88 -13.75
C GLU A 105 9.44 -13.36 -13.83
N SER A 106 9.15 -12.63 -12.75
CA SER A 106 9.37 -11.18 -12.71
C SER A 106 10.83 -10.79 -12.94
N ILE A 107 11.78 -11.57 -12.39
CA ILE A 107 13.21 -11.38 -12.61
C ILE A 107 13.57 -11.64 -14.08
N ARG A 108 12.99 -12.67 -14.70
CA ARG A 108 13.20 -12.96 -16.11
C ARG A 108 12.71 -11.81 -16.99
N GLN A 109 11.50 -11.30 -16.76
CA GLN A 109 10.94 -10.18 -17.52
C GLN A 109 11.77 -8.91 -17.34
N ALA A 110 12.16 -8.56 -16.11
CA ALA A 110 13.03 -7.42 -15.85
C ALA A 110 14.41 -7.55 -16.52
N THR A 111 14.93 -8.78 -16.64
CA THR A 111 16.18 -9.06 -17.37
C THR A 111 16.01 -8.83 -18.87
N LEU A 112 14.92 -9.35 -19.45
CA LEU A 112 14.59 -9.16 -20.88
C LEU A 112 14.40 -7.68 -21.23
N ASN A 113 13.81 -6.92 -20.30
CA ASN A 113 13.56 -5.48 -20.47
C ASN A 113 14.78 -4.61 -20.13
N GLY A 114 15.89 -5.21 -19.65
CA GLY A 114 17.09 -4.45 -19.23
C GLY A 114 16.91 -3.62 -17.96
N THR A 115 15.85 -3.85 -17.18
CA THR A 115 15.48 -3.08 -15.98
C THR A 115 15.75 -3.81 -14.66
N LEU A 116 16.49 -4.92 -14.69
CA LEU A 116 16.71 -5.80 -13.53
C LEU A 116 17.17 -5.07 -12.26
N HIS A 117 18.13 -4.14 -12.38
CA HIS A 117 18.65 -3.42 -11.22
C HIS A 117 17.56 -2.55 -10.54
N GLN A 118 16.78 -1.83 -11.35
CA GLN A 118 15.66 -1.02 -10.86
C GLN A 118 14.60 -1.90 -10.20
N HIS A 119 14.24 -3.00 -10.85
CA HIS A 119 13.27 -3.97 -10.34
C HIS A 119 13.66 -4.53 -8.97
N LEU A 120 14.93 -4.84 -8.76
CA LEU A 120 15.43 -5.34 -7.48
C LEU A 120 15.51 -4.24 -6.41
N ILE A 121 15.73 -2.98 -6.77
CA ILE A 121 15.66 -1.86 -5.82
C ILE A 121 14.22 -1.66 -5.35
N GLU A 122 13.28 -1.63 -6.28
CA GLU A 122 11.86 -1.33 -5.99
C GLU A 122 11.18 -2.46 -5.22
N HIS A 123 11.53 -3.71 -5.52
CA HIS A 123 10.80 -4.87 -5.03
C HIS A 123 11.66 -5.85 -4.22
N GLY A 124 12.98 -5.89 -4.44
CA GLY A 124 13.89 -6.91 -3.89
C GLY A 124 14.23 -6.78 -2.39
N GLY A 125 13.61 -5.84 -1.68
CA GLY A 125 13.78 -5.70 -0.24
C GLY A 125 13.36 -6.95 0.51
N SER A 126 14.34 -7.71 1.04
CA SER A 126 14.15 -9.02 1.72
C SER A 126 13.21 -9.02 2.94
N ARG A 127 12.68 -7.86 3.37
CA ARG A 127 11.79 -7.72 4.52
C ARG A 127 10.37 -7.29 4.16
N CYS A 128 10.07 -7.09 2.87
CA CYS A 128 8.77 -6.61 2.44
C CYS A 128 7.82 -7.78 2.18
N VAL A 129 6.65 -7.73 2.81
CA VAL A 129 5.54 -8.65 2.52
C VAL A 129 4.80 -8.11 1.30
N HIS A 130 4.75 -8.93 0.26
CA HIS A 130 4.00 -8.64 -0.96
C HIS A 130 2.66 -9.38 -0.93
N TRP A 131 1.63 -8.68 -1.41
CA TRP A 131 0.26 -9.14 -1.45
C TRP A 131 -0.21 -9.20 -2.90
N GLN A 132 -1.03 -10.19 -3.21
CA GLN A 132 -1.64 -10.34 -4.52
C GLN A 132 -3.11 -10.70 -4.36
N TYR A 133 -3.96 -10.14 -5.22
CA TYR A 133 -5.36 -10.53 -5.30
C TYR A 133 -5.50 -11.96 -5.85
N ILE A 134 -6.35 -12.77 -5.24
CA ILE A 134 -6.65 -14.12 -5.74
C ILE A 134 -7.73 -13.98 -6.81
N ARG A 135 -7.34 -13.97 -8.08
CA ARG A 135 -8.30 -13.98 -9.19
C ARG A 135 -9.09 -15.28 -9.19
N THR A 136 -10.41 -15.16 -9.28
CA THR A 136 -11.32 -16.29 -9.44
C THR A 136 -11.76 -16.42 -10.89
N ALA A 137 -12.23 -17.60 -11.28
CA ALA A 137 -12.77 -17.83 -12.63
C ALA A 137 -13.94 -16.88 -12.98
N SER A 138 -14.66 -16.38 -11.98
CA SER A 138 -15.71 -15.37 -12.16
C SER A 138 -15.15 -13.99 -12.47
N ASP A 139 -14.02 -13.61 -11.87
CA ASP A 139 -13.35 -12.34 -12.16
C ASP A 139 -12.82 -12.32 -13.61
N ASP A 140 -12.25 -13.44 -14.05
CA ASP A 140 -11.76 -13.58 -15.42
C ASP A 140 -12.90 -13.54 -16.45
N ALA A 141 -14.03 -14.20 -16.16
CA ALA A 141 -15.21 -14.17 -17.02
C ALA A 141 -15.81 -12.76 -17.13
N PHE A 142 -15.83 -12.00 -16.02
CA PHE A 142 -16.33 -10.62 -16.03
C PHE A 142 -15.38 -9.68 -16.77
N ALA A 143 -14.07 -9.82 -16.58
CA ALA A 143 -13.06 -9.05 -17.31
C ALA A 143 -13.14 -9.30 -18.82
N ALA A 144 -13.33 -10.56 -19.23
CA ALA A 144 -13.52 -10.90 -20.64
C ALA A 144 -14.81 -10.29 -21.24
N LEU A 145 -15.90 -10.25 -20.47
CA LEU A 145 -17.14 -9.59 -20.88
C LEU A 145 -16.96 -8.07 -21.01
N ALA A 146 -16.28 -7.43 -20.06
CA ALA A 146 -16.01 -6.00 -20.07
C ALA A 146 -15.16 -5.61 -21.29
N ALA A 147 -14.08 -6.35 -21.57
CA ALA A 147 -13.24 -6.12 -22.75
C ALA A 147 -14.05 -6.27 -24.06
N ALA A 148 -14.95 -7.25 -24.14
CA ALA A 148 -15.81 -7.45 -25.30
C ALA A 148 -16.85 -6.33 -25.53
N LEU A 149 -17.17 -5.55 -24.48
CA LEU A 149 -18.06 -4.38 -24.57
C LEU A 149 -17.32 -3.08 -24.92
N GLU A 150 -16.02 -2.99 -24.62
CA GLU A 150 -15.19 -1.83 -24.97
C GLU A 150 -14.76 -1.83 -26.46
N ASP A 151 -14.78 -3.00 -27.12
CA ASP A 151 -14.48 -3.17 -28.55
C ASP A 151 -15.69 -2.94 -29.48
N GLN A 152 -16.83 -2.45 -28.98
CA GLN A 152 -18.06 -2.12 -29.74
C GLN A 152 -18.28 -0.62 -29.89
#